data_AF-A0A367I4Y2-F1
#
_entry.id   AF-A0A367I4Y2-F1
#
_cell.length_a   1.000
_cell.length_b   1.000
_cell.length_c   1.000
_cell.angle_alpha   90.00
_cell.angle_beta   90.00
_cell.angle_gamma   90.00
#
_symmetry.space_group_name_H-M   'P 1'
#
loop_
_entity.id
_entity.type
_entity.pdbx_description
1 polymer ?
#
loop_
_entity_poly.entity_id
_entity_poly.type
_entity_poly.pdbx_seq_one_letter_code
_entity_poly.pdbx_strand_id
1 'polypeptide(L)'
;MEGASMFKMPTIDLSAKSLLILSQLGVFAVFAYWAVEEGSGDNMDYVFLTMMAGAGLALFLSVPNARMVVTLGIPALMVVMGLAMGENEMMFWAVFMLLMIGPIAYMPAMAIGDPTLGLDDESRLLRLGILWIVFALLMMFMMSGLGSLAMEGELTEQESEGEEFTIILDSTEQTIAQGGLAVGVIGVLVFLLTAVMGRELGPMRPWHGGAMAAVALLIAQYLWMTAEGAPGEQTSDLFMIICFVGILTLTPCIAYEGSSDSSESE
;
A
#
# COMPACT_ATOMS: atom_id res chain seq x y z
N MET A 1 0.80 18.76 35.93
CA MET A 1 1.13 17.75 34.92
C MET A 1 -0.01 17.76 33.92
N GLU A 2 0.12 18.51 32.83
CA GLU A 2 -0.80 18.37 31.70
C GLU A 2 -0.58 16.98 31.14
N GLY A 3 -1.63 16.15 31.14
CA GLY A 3 -1.54 14.78 30.63
C GLY A 3 -1.23 14.83 29.14
N ALA A 4 -0.11 14.25 28.74
CA ALA A 4 0.18 14.03 27.33
C ALA A 4 -1.00 13.27 26.69
N SER A 5 -1.60 13.83 25.63
CA SER A 5 -2.73 13.20 24.95
C SER A 5 -2.33 11.82 24.46
N MET A 6 -3.05 10.77 24.89
CA MET A 6 -2.73 9.37 24.51
C MET A 6 -3.02 9.06 23.03
N PHE A 7 -3.78 9.93 22.35
CA PHE A 7 -4.10 9.86 20.93
C PHE A 7 -4.46 11.25 20.40
N LYS A 8 -4.48 11.41 19.07
CA LYS A 8 -4.91 12.64 18.38
C LYS A 8 -5.88 12.28 17.25
N MET A 9 -7.09 12.81 17.32
CA MET A 9 -8.07 12.62 16.24
C MET A 9 -7.62 13.41 14.99
N PRO A 10 -7.52 12.77 13.81
CA PRO A 10 -7.19 13.47 12.59
C PRO A 10 -8.37 14.33 12.13
N THR A 11 -8.09 15.46 11.48
CA THR A 11 -9.10 16.23 10.77
C THR A 11 -9.54 15.42 9.54
N ILE A 12 -10.85 15.20 9.40
CA ILE A 12 -11.42 14.51 8.25
C ILE A 12 -12.21 15.52 7.44
N ASP A 13 -11.64 15.92 6.31
CA ASP A 13 -12.26 16.71 5.26
C ASP A 13 -12.02 16.04 3.89
N LEU A 14 -12.39 16.71 2.80
CA LEU A 14 -12.13 16.23 1.42
C LEU A 14 -10.75 16.65 0.89
N SER A 15 -9.81 17.03 1.76
CA SER A 15 -8.44 17.36 1.36
C SER A 15 -7.63 16.11 0.99
N ALA A 16 -6.57 16.31 0.22
CA ALA A 16 -5.62 15.25 -0.11
C ALA A 16 -5.03 14.57 1.15
N LYS A 17 -4.76 15.36 2.21
CA LYS A 17 -4.21 14.84 3.48
C LYS A 17 -5.19 13.89 4.17
N SER A 18 -6.46 14.30 4.31
CA SER A 18 -7.49 13.45 4.92
C SER A 18 -7.76 12.20 4.08
N LEU A 19 -7.79 12.32 2.75
CA LEU A 19 -7.94 11.18 1.85
C LEU A 19 -6.77 10.20 1.98
N LEU A 20 -5.53 10.67 2.08
CA LEU A 20 -4.36 9.79 2.26
C LEU A 20 -4.41 9.03 3.60
N ILE A 21 -4.83 9.71 4.68
CA ILE A 21 -5.00 9.07 6.00
C ILE A 21 -6.13 8.03 5.95
N LEU A 22 -7.23 8.32 5.24
CA LEU A 22 -8.32 7.38 5.04
C LEU A 22 -7.91 6.20 4.16
N SER A 23 -7.10 6.40 3.12
CA SER A 23 -6.54 5.32 2.33
C SER A 23 -5.66 4.42 3.18
N GLN A 24 -4.82 4.97 4.06
CA GLN A 24 -4.04 4.17 5.01
C GLN A 24 -4.94 3.33 5.92
N LEU A 25 -5.96 3.95 6.53
CA LEU A 25 -6.92 3.24 7.38
C LEU A 25 -7.66 2.14 6.59
N GLY A 26 -8.06 2.44 5.36
CA GLY A 26 -8.77 1.52 4.48
C GLY A 26 -7.98 0.26 4.18
N VAL A 27 -6.66 0.37 3.94
CA VAL A 27 -5.80 -0.82 3.77
C VAL A 27 -5.86 -1.74 5.00
N PHE A 28 -5.71 -1.20 6.21
CA PHE A 28 -5.81 -2.01 7.43
C PHE A 28 -7.22 -2.56 7.67
N ALA A 29 -8.26 -1.84 7.25
CA ALA A 29 -9.63 -2.34 7.31
C ALA A 29 -9.84 -3.54 6.37
N VAL A 30 -9.25 -3.53 5.17
CA VAL A 30 -9.29 -4.70 4.28
C VAL A 30 -8.52 -5.88 4.88
N PHE A 31 -7.31 -5.67 5.39
CA PHE A 31 -6.57 -6.77 6.05
C PHE A 31 -7.36 -7.37 7.23
N ALA A 32 -8.05 -6.53 7.99
CA ALA A 32 -8.90 -7.01 9.08
C ALA A 32 -10.12 -7.80 8.58
N TYR A 33 -10.65 -7.44 7.41
CA TYR A 33 -11.76 -8.15 6.78
C TYR A 33 -11.33 -9.50 6.20
N TRP A 34 -10.24 -9.52 5.42
CA TRP A 34 -9.64 -10.75 4.87
C TRP A 34 -9.36 -11.80 5.95
N ALA A 35 -9.05 -11.37 7.17
CA ALA A 35 -8.88 -12.25 8.32
C ALA A 35 -10.07 -13.18 8.62
N VAL A 36 -11.29 -12.80 8.22
CA VAL A 36 -12.53 -13.50 8.59
C VAL A 36 -13.47 -13.72 7.39
N GLU A 37 -13.04 -13.36 6.19
CA GLU A 37 -13.86 -13.39 4.97
C GLU A 37 -14.35 -14.81 4.63
N GLU A 38 -13.49 -15.80 4.83
CA GLU A 38 -13.76 -17.23 4.59
C GLU A 38 -14.56 -17.88 5.74
N GLY A 39 -15.03 -17.07 6.70
CA GLY A 39 -15.60 -17.52 7.96
C GLY A 39 -14.51 -17.76 9.00
N SER A 40 -14.75 -17.32 10.23
CA SER A 40 -13.79 -17.53 11.33
C SER A 40 -13.72 -19.03 11.68
N GLY A 41 -12.73 -19.73 11.14
CA GLY A 41 -12.49 -21.14 11.38
C GLY A 41 -11.89 -21.38 12.77
N ASP A 42 -11.03 -20.46 13.24
CA ASP A 42 -10.33 -20.57 14.51
C ASP A 42 -10.20 -19.23 15.25
N ASN A 43 -9.80 -19.29 16.54
CA ASN A 43 -9.58 -18.10 17.36
C ASN A 43 -8.50 -17.16 16.80
N MET A 44 -7.61 -17.67 15.93
CA MET A 44 -6.50 -16.92 15.35
C MET A 44 -6.96 -15.89 14.33
N ASP A 45 -8.05 -16.16 13.62
CA ASP A 45 -8.69 -15.25 12.67
C ASP A 45 -9.15 -13.96 13.37
N TYR A 46 -9.75 -14.12 14.55
CA TYR A 46 -10.17 -13.00 15.39
C TYR A 46 -8.99 -12.22 15.97
N VAL A 47 -7.87 -12.89 16.27
CA VAL A 47 -6.64 -12.23 16.72
C VAL A 47 -6.08 -11.37 15.59
N PHE A 48 -6.03 -11.90 14.37
CA PHE A 48 -5.53 -11.18 13.21
C PHE A 48 -6.43 -10.01 12.83
N LEU A 49 -7.76 -10.21 12.83
CA LEU A 49 -8.75 -9.14 12.66
C LEU A 49 -8.52 -8.00 13.66
N THR A 50 -8.45 -8.34 14.95
CA THR A 50 -8.29 -7.34 16.02
C THR A 50 -6.95 -6.62 15.90
N MET A 51 -5.89 -7.34 15.54
CA MET A 51 -4.57 -6.78 15.33
C MET A 51 -4.56 -5.78 14.17
N MET A 52 -5.13 -6.14 13.02
CA MET A 52 -5.17 -5.26 11.83
C MET A 52 -6.06 -4.05 12.02
N ALA A 53 -7.27 -4.24 12.55
CA ALA A 53 -8.17 -3.14 12.88
C ALA A 53 -7.56 -2.21 13.93
N GLY A 54 -6.96 -2.78 14.98
CA GLY A 54 -6.25 -2.03 16.02
C GLY A 54 -5.05 -1.25 15.48
N ALA A 55 -4.28 -1.84 14.58
CA ALA A 55 -3.16 -1.18 13.91
C ALA A 55 -3.61 0.02 13.06
N GLY A 56 -4.63 -0.19 12.22
CA GLY A 56 -5.22 0.88 11.40
C GLY A 56 -5.74 2.04 12.26
N LEU A 57 -6.49 1.73 13.33
CA LEU A 57 -7.01 2.73 14.26
C LEU A 57 -5.90 3.44 15.03
N ALA A 58 -4.86 2.73 15.47
CA ALA A 58 -3.73 3.33 16.18
C ALA A 58 -2.96 4.31 15.29
N LEU A 59 -2.78 3.99 14.01
CA LEU A 59 -2.18 4.90 13.04
C LEU A 59 -3.09 6.10 12.74
N PHE A 60 -4.38 5.83 12.49
CA PHE A 60 -5.38 6.86 12.22
C PHE A 60 -5.46 7.89 13.35
N LEU A 61 -5.50 7.41 14.60
CA LEU A 61 -5.53 8.24 15.80
C LEU A 61 -4.15 8.74 16.23
N SER A 62 -3.11 8.55 15.41
CA SER A 62 -1.75 9.03 15.67
C SER A 62 -1.23 8.65 17.07
N VAL A 63 -1.50 7.42 17.50
CA VAL A 63 -1.06 6.91 18.81
C VAL A 63 0.47 6.93 18.86
N PRO A 64 1.09 7.37 19.97
CA PRO A 64 2.55 7.40 20.10
C PRO A 64 3.18 6.04 19.80
N ASN A 65 4.26 6.03 19.00
CA ASN A 65 4.99 4.83 18.59
C ASN A 65 4.19 3.80 17.76
N ALA A 66 2.95 4.11 17.35
CA ALA A 66 2.10 3.17 16.61
C ALA A 66 2.78 2.63 15.36
N ARG A 67 3.50 3.46 14.59
CA ARG A 67 4.19 3.02 13.36
C ARG A 67 5.21 1.92 13.59
N MET A 68 6.02 2.07 14.64
CA MET A 68 7.02 1.06 14.99
C MET A 68 6.34 -0.22 15.48
N VAL A 69 5.32 -0.09 16.33
CA VAL A 69 4.56 -1.23 16.86
C VAL A 69 3.80 -1.97 15.75
N VAL A 70 3.19 -1.26 14.81
CA VAL A 70 2.46 -1.85 13.69
C VAL A 70 3.42 -2.53 12.72
N THR A 71 4.52 -1.87 12.35
CA THR A 71 5.47 -2.40 11.37
C THR A 71 6.24 -3.60 11.89
N LEU A 72 6.66 -3.59 13.16
CA LEU A 72 7.48 -4.66 13.74
C LEU A 72 6.65 -5.66 14.57
N GLY A 73 5.64 -5.18 15.27
CA GLY A 73 4.83 -5.99 16.18
C GLY A 73 3.92 -6.97 15.45
N ILE A 74 3.35 -6.59 14.29
CA ILE A 74 2.53 -7.50 13.48
C ILE A 74 3.37 -8.70 12.99
N PRO A 75 4.48 -8.49 12.24
CA PRO A 75 5.37 -9.60 11.87
C PRO A 75 5.90 -10.40 13.06
N ALA A 76 6.30 -9.73 14.15
CA ALA A 76 6.81 -10.42 15.33
C ALA A 76 5.76 -11.35 15.96
N LEU A 77 4.50 -10.92 16.04
CA LEU A 77 3.41 -11.75 16.53
C LEU A 77 3.16 -12.94 15.61
N MET A 78 3.14 -12.72 14.29
CA MET A 78 3.00 -13.80 13.30
C MET A 78 4.12 -14.84 13.42
N VAL A 79 5.37 -14.41 13.65
CA VAL A 79 6.48 -15.34 13.89
C VAL A 79 6.29 -16.13 15.18
N VAL A 80 5.89 -15.48 16.27
CA VAL A 80 5.65 -16.14 17.56
C VAL A 80 4.50 -17.16 17.45
N MET A 81 3.43 -16.80 16.76
CA MET A 81 2.29 -17.68 16.50
C MET A 81 2.68 -18.87 15.62
N GLY A 82 3.35 -18.60 14.48
CA GLY A 82 3.84 -19.65 13.59
C GLY A 82 4.76 -20.64 14.31
N LEU A 83 5.65 -20.16 15.19
CA LEU A 83 6.47 -21.03 16.04
C LEU A 83 5.64 -21.86 17.04
N ALA A 84 4.63 -21.25 17.66
CA ALA A 84 3.78 -21.93 18.64
C ALA A 84 2.89 -23.01 18.01
N MET A 85 2.45 -22.80 16.76
CA MET A 85 1.56 -23.68 16.02
C MET A 85 2.31 -24.66 15.10
N GLY A 86 3.61 -24.43 14.86
CA GLY A 86 4.43 -25.23 13.95
C GLY A 86 4.25 -24.88 12.47
N GLU A 87 3.69 -23.71 12.18
CA GLU A 87 3.37 -23.23 10.83
C GLU A 87 4.52 -22.39 10.25
N ASN A 88 5.42 -23.06 9.53
CA ASN A 88 6.56 -22.39 8.89
C ASN A 88 6.14 -21.36 7.83
N GLU A 89 5.00 -21.59 7.18
CA GLU A 89 4.44 -20.68 6.18
C GLU A 89 4.06 -19.33 6.78
N MET A 90 3.40 -19.31 7.95
CA MET A 90 3.06 -18.07 8.66
C MET A 90 4.31 -17.23 8.99
N MET A 91 5.42 -17.90 9.33
CA MET A 91 6.70 -17.21 9.59
C MET A 91 7.32 -16.61 8.33
N PHE A 92 7.16 -17.26 7.18
CA PHE A 92 7.58 -16.71 5.89
C PHE A 92 6.74 -15.49 5.51
N TRP A 93 5.41 -15.61 5.64
CA TRP A 93 4.46 -14.51 5.41
C TRP A 93 4.71 -13.30 6.32
N ALA A 94 5.24 -13.49 7.54
CA ALA A 94 5.60 -12.38 8.41
C ALA A 94 6.66 -11.44 7.78
N VAL A 95 7.61 -11.98 7.01
CA VAL A 95 8.61 -11.17 6.29
C VAL A 95 7.95 -10.35 5.20
N PHE A 96 7.00 -10.95 4.49
CA PHE A 96 6.20 -10.26 3.48
C PHE A 96 5.39 -9.11 4.11
N MET A 97 4.70 -9.37 5.24
CA MET A 97 3.95 -8.35 5.96
C MET A 97 4.82 -7.19 6.42
N LEU A 98 6.08 -7.44 6.82
CA LEU A 98 7.03 -6.37 7.15
C LEU A 98 7.28 -5.44 5.95
N LEU A 99 7.52 -6.02 4.77
CA LEU A 99 7.79 -5.28 3.54
C LEU A 99 6.59 -4.48 3.04
N MET A 100 5.38 -4.96 3.32
CA MET A 100 4.14 -4.31 2.92
C MET A 100 3.68 -3.24 3.93
N ILE A 101 3.61 -3.60 5.21
CA ILE A 101 3.10 -2.71 6.27
C ILE A 101 4.03 -1.53 6.52
N GLY A 102 5.35 -1.72 6.41
CA GLY A 102 6.33 -0.65 6.62
C GLY A 102 6.06 0.58 5.73
N PRO A 103 6.04 0.44 4.40
CA PRO A 103 5.64 1.52 3.49
C PRO A 103 4.28 2.12 3.82
N ILE A 104 3.26 1.30 4.04
CA ILE A 104 1.89 1.78 4.33
C ILE A 104 1.86 2.60 5.62
N ALA A 105 2.59 2.21 6.67
CA ALA A 105 2.64 2.90 7.95
C ALA A 105 3.44 4.21 7.90
N TYR A 106 4.52 4.26 7.12
CA TYR A 106 5.48 5.37 7.13
C TYR A 106 5.33 6.37 5.97
N MET A 107 4.93 5.95 4.76
CA MET A 107 4.81 6.87 3.62
C MET A 107 3.82 8.01 3.88
N PRO A 108 2.59 7.77 4.38
CA PRO A 108 1.65 8.87 4.69
C PRO A 108 2.23 9.88 5.68
N ALA A 109 2.92 9.40 6.72
CA ALA A 109 3.52 10.23 7.75
C ALA A 109 4.68 11.07 7.22
N MET A 110 5.52 10.49 6.36
CA MET A 110 6.60 11.20 5.69
C MET A 110 6.06 12.22 4.69
N ALA A 111 4.96 11.93 4.01
CA ALA A 111 4.34 12.86 3.06
C ALA A 111 3.79 14.11 3.75
N ILE A 112 3.10 13.95 4.88
CA ILE A 112 2.51 15.06 5.64
C ILE A 112 3.52 15.81 6.53
N GLY A 113 4.76 15.34 6.61
CA GLY A 113 5.79 15.95 7.46
C GLY A 113 5.57 15.74 8.95
N ASP A 114 5.13 14.55 9.37
CA ASP A 114 4.86 14.24 10.78
C ASP A 114 6.14 14.41 11.64
N PRO A 115 6.14 15.33 12.64
CA PRO A 115 7.32 15.62 13.46
C PRO A 115 7.73 14.46 14.36
N THR A 116 6.84 13.50 14.64
CA THR A 116 7.16 12.31 15.45
C THR A 116 8.19 11.39 14.80
N LEU A 117 8.46 11.56 13.50
CA LEU A 117 9.49 10.83 12.79
C LEU A 117 10.91 11.29 13.15
N GLY A 118 11.07 12.52 13.68
CA GLY A 118 12.37 13.07 14.04
C GLY A 118 13.32 13.21 12.85
N LEU A 119 12.77 13.39 11.64
CA LEU A 119 13.53 13.58 10.40
C LEU A 119 13.45 15.04 9.96
N ASP A 120 14.58 15.59 9.51
CA ASP A 120 14.60 16.82 8.74
C ASP A 120 13.95 16.64 7.35
N ASP A 121 13.58 17.74 6.69
CA ASP A 121 12.87 17.69 5.41
C ASP A 121 13.65 16.98 4.30
N GLU A 122 14.97 17.20 4.22
CA GLU A 122 15.82 16.59 3.19
C GLU A 122 15.89 15.07 3.37
N SER A 123 16.22 14.62 4.58
CA SER A 123 16.24 13.20 4.93
C SER A 123 14.87 12.55 4.75
N ARG A 124 13.78 13.24 5.13
CA ARG A 124 12.41 12.74 5.02
C ARG A 124 12.03 12.50 3.57
N LEU A 125 12.25 13.49 2.69
CA LEU A 125 11.89 13.40 1.28
C LEU A 125 12.74 12.36 0.54
N LEU A 126 14.05 12.28 0.81
CA LEU A 126 14.91 11.25 0.20
C LEU A 126 14.44 9.84 0.58
N ARG A 127 14.18 9.59 1.87
CA ARG A 127 13.70 8.29 2.37
C ARG A 127 12.31 7.95 1.84
N LEU A 128 11.42 8.95 1.79
CA LEU A 128 10.09 8.80 1.19
C LEU A 128 10.20 8.39 -0.28
N GLY A 129 11.06 9.04 -1.04
CA GLY A 129 11.27 8.73 -2.45
C GLY A 129 11.72 7.29 -2.68
N ILE A 130 12.70 6.82 -1.92
CA ILE A 130 13.17 5.43 -1.98
C ILE A 130 12.04 4.46 -1.58
N LEU A 131 11.37 4.72 -0.47
CA LEU A 131 10.31 3.85 0.05
C LEU A 131 9.13 3.76 -0.93
N TRP A 132 8.76 4.88 -1.55
CA TRP A 132 7.72 4.94 -2.56
C TRP A 132 8.06 4.12 -3.79
N ILE A 133 9.30 4.20 -4.31
CA ILE A 133 9.74 3.39 -5.45
C ILE A 133 9.68 1.91 -5.13
N VAL A 134 10.22 1.50 -3.99
CA VAL A 134 10.20 0.10 -3.55
C VAL A 134 8.75 -0.38 -3.41
N PHE A 135 7.88 0.41 -2.80
CA PHE A 135 6.48 0.07 -2.64
C PHE A 135 5.76 -0.04 -3.99
N ALA A 136 5.94 0.93 -4.90
CA ALA A 136 5.31 0.90 -6.23
C ALA A 136 5.73 -0.34 -7.04
N LEU A 137 7.01 -0.71 -6.99
CA LEU A 137 7.53 -1.91 -7.66
C LEU A 137 7.00 -3.19 -7.00
N LEU A 138 6.97 -3.25 -5.66
CA LEU A 138 6.39 -4.38 -4.93
C LEU A 138 4.92 -4.56 -5.29
N MET A 139 4.14 -3.47 -5.31
CA MET A 139 2.73 -3.52 -5.65
C MET A 139 2.50 -4.01 -7.09
N MET A 140 3.32 -3.56 -8.04
CA MET A 140 3.14 -3.85 -9.47
C MET A 140 3.61 -5.24 -9.88
N PHE A 141 4.70 -5.76 -9.29
CA PHE A 141 5.28 -7.03 -9.70
C PHE A 141 4.92 -8.18 -8.76
N MET A 142 4.82 -7.91 -7.47
CA MET A 142 4.60 -8.96 -6.47
C MET A 142 3.12 -9.08 -6.11
N MET A 143 2.45 -7.95 -5.83
CA MET A 143 1.05 -8.00 -5.38
C MET A 143 0.04 -8.17 -6.51
N SER A 144 0.24 -7.50 -7.65
CA SER A 144 -0.76 -7.52 -8.71
C SER A 144 -0.50 -8.57 -9.80
N GLY A 145 0.68 -9.20 -9.81
CA GLY A 145 1.08 -10.15 -10.85
C GLY A 145 1.18 -9.56 -12.27
N LEU A 146 1.14 -8.23 -12.42
CA LEU A 146 1.07 -7.55 -13.72
C LEU A 146 2.26 -7.89 -14.63
N GLY A 147 3.42 -8.18 -14.04
CA GLY A 147 4.60 -8.64 -14.78
C GLY A 147 4.35 -9.95 -15.54
N SER A 148 3.86 -10.98 -14.85
CA SER A 148 3.57 -12.29 -15.44
C SER A 148 2.45 -12.19 -16.47
N LEU A 149 1.36 -11.49 -16.11
CA LEU A 149 0.24 -11.23 -17.02
C LEU A 149 0.69 -10.53 -18.32
N ALA A 150 1.59 -9.55 -18.24
CA ALA A 150 2.08 -8.84 -19.42
C ALA A 150 3.06 -9.66 -20.28
N MET A 151 3.92 -10.46 -19.64
CA MET A 151 5.04 -11.14 -20.32
C MET A 151 4.70 -12.55 -20.76
N GLU A 152 4.00 -13.29 -19.92
CA GLU A 152 3.66 -14.71 -20.10
C GLU A 152 2.22 -14.87 -20.55
N GLY A 153 1.35 -13.89 -20.22
CA GLY A 153 -0.08 -13.96 -20.56
C GLY A 153 -0.86 -14.87 -19.61
N GLU A 154 -0.20 -15.38 -18.58
CA GLU A 154 -0.80 -16.21 -17.55
C GLU A 154 -0.22 -15.86 -16.17
N LEU A 155 -1.00 -16.15 -15.13
CA LEU A 155 -0.60 -16.02 -13.73
C LEU A 155 -1.25 -17.15 -12.94
N THR A 156 -0.44 -18.02 -12.35
CA THR A 156 -0.90 -19.09 -11.46
C THR A 156 -0.70 -18.68 -10.02
N GLU A 157 -1.78 -18.78 -9.22
CA GLU A 157 -1.83 -18.40 -7.82
C GLU A 157 -2.49 -19.51 -7.01
N GLN A 158 -2.21 -19.55 -5.70
CA GLN A 158 -2.86 -20.47 -4.77
C GLN A 158 -3.96 -19.74 -4.01
N GLU A 159 -5.18 -20.27 -4.02
CA GLU A 159 -6.23 -19.87 -3.08
C GLU A 159 -5.93 -20.37 -1.67
N SER A 160 -6.56 -19.74 -0.67
CA SER A 160 -6.47 -20.08 0.74
C SER A 160 -6.83 -21.54 1.05
N GLU A 161 -7.72 -22.15 0.25
CA GLU A 161 -8.08 -23.58 0.38
C GLU A 161 -7.03 -24.54 -0.23
N GLY A 162 -5.95 -24.01 -0.81
CA GLY A 162 -4.91 -24.77 -1.49
C GLY A 162 -5.27 -25.21 -2.92
N GLU A 163 -6.41 -24.75 -3.47
CA GLU A 163 -6.72 -24.90 -4.88
C GLU A 163 -5.94 -23.86 -5.71
N GLU A 164 -5.23 -24.34 -6.73
CA GLU A 164 -4.52 -23.48 -7.67
C GLU A 164 -5.50 -22.99 -8.74
N PHE A 165 -5.54 -21.68 -8.97
CA PHE A 165 -6.20 -21.10 -10.13
C PHE A 165 -5.15 -20.48 -11.05
N THR A 166 -5.49 -20.41 -12.34
CA THR A 166 -4.63 -19.77 -13.34
C THR A 166 -5.45 -18.79 -14.11
N ILE A 167 -5.05 -17.53 -14.03
CA ILE A 167 -5.57 -16.46 -14.88
C ILE A 167 -4.88 -16.60 -16.24
N ILE A 168 -5.67 -16.64 -17.31
CA ILE A 168 -5.17 -16.73 -18.68
C ILE A 168 -5.71 -15.54 -19.47
N LEU A 169 -4.82 -14.81 -20.12
CA LEU A 169 -5.15 -13.65 -20.93
C LEU A 169 -5.24 -14.00 -22.42
N ASP A 170 -6.29 -13.51 -23.07
CA ASP A 170 -6.29 -13.48 -24.53
C ASP A 170 -5.30 -12.43 -25.08
N SER A 171 -5.10 -12.40 -26.41
CA SER A 171 -4.15 -11.46 -27.03
C SER A 171 -4.46 -9.97 -26.78
N THR A 172 -5.73 -9.63 -26.62
CA THR A 172 -6.17 -8.26 -26.34
C THR A 172 -5.87 -7.91 -24.89
N GLU A 173 -6.23 -8.80 -23.96
CA GLU A 173 -5.98 -8.66 -22.53
C GLU A 173 -4.48 -8.61 -22.22
N GLN A 174 -3.67 -9.44 -22.86
CA GLN A 174 -2.22 -9.40 -22.73
C GLN A 174 -1.64 -8.07 -23.25
N THR A 175 -2.20 -7.52 -24.33
CA THR A 175 -1.82 -6.19 -24.83
C THR A 175 -2.19 -5.09 -23.82
N ILE A 176 -3.34 -5.21 -23.14
CA ILE A 176 -3.76 -4.31 -22.06
C ILE A 176 -2.77 -4.42 -20.88
N ALA A 177 -2.39 -5.65 -20.49
CA ALA A 177 -1.42 -5.89 -19.43
C ALA A 177 -0.06 -5.26 -19.75
N GLN A 178 0.44 -5.42 -20.97
CA GLN A 178 1.68 -4.78 -21.44
C GLN A 178 1.59 -3.25 -21.41
N GLY A 179 0.45 -2.69 -21.82
CA GLY A 179 0.17 -1.26 -21.71
C GLY A 179 0.20 -0.78 -20.25
N GLY A 180 -0.45 -1.53 -19.35
CA GLY A 180 -0.45 -1.26 -17.92
C GLY A 180 0.96 -1.30 -17.33
N LEU A 181 1.74 -2.33 -17.65
CA LEU A 181 3.12 -2.48 -17.20
C LEU A 181 3.99 -1.32 -17.68
N ALA A 182 3.87 -0.95 -18.97
CA ALA A 182 4.61 0.17 -19.54
C ALA A 182 4.28 1.49 -18.84
N VAL A 183 2.99 1.78 -18.64
CA VAL A 183 2.55 2.98 -17.92
C VAL A 183 3.09 2.97 -16.48
N GLY A 184 3.03 1.83 -15.79
CA GLY A 184 3.56 1.70 -14.43
C GLY A 184 5.06 1.96 -14.34
N VAL A 185 5.86 1.31 -15.20
CA VAL A 185 7.31 1.50 -15.25
C VAL A 185 7.68 2.93 -15.58
N ILE A 186 7.01 3.55 -16.57
CA ILE A 186 7.22 4.97 -16.89
C ILE A 186 6.85 5.83 -15.69
N GLY A 187 5.78 5.52 -14.97
CA GLY A 187 5.38 6.23 -13.75
C GLY A 187 6.47 6.22 -12.68
N VAL A 188 7.05 5.06 -12.41
CA VAL A 188 8.18 4.92 -11.46
C VAL A 188 9.40 5.72 -11.93
N LEU A 189 9.72 5.71 -13.23
CA LEU A 189 10.83 6.47 -13.80
C LEU A 189 10.59 7.99 -13.71
N VAL A 190 9.37 8.45 -13.99
CA VAL A 190 8.97 9.85 -13.85
C VAL A 190 9.15 10.29 -12.40
N PHE A 191 8.65 9.51 -11.44
CA PHE A 191 8.81 9.81 -10.02
C PHE A 191 10.28 9.83 -9.62
N LEU A 192 11.08 8.84 -10.01
CA LEU A 192 12.51 8.79 -9.72
C LEU A 192 13.23 10.05 -10.23
N LEU A 193 13.01 10.43 -11.49
CA LEU A 193 13.67 11.59 -12.09
C LEU A 193 13.23 12.90 -11.42
N THR A 194 11.94 13.07 -11.15
CA THR A 194 11.40 14.34 -10.64
C THR A 194 11.52 14.50 -9.13
N ALA A 195 11.23 13.45 -8.35
CA ALA A 195 11.16 13.50 -6.89
C ALA A 195 12.50 13.20 -6.22
N VAL A 196 13.23 12.18 -6.70
CA VAL A 196 14.46 11.69 -6.05
C VAL A 196 15.69 12.38 -6.64
N MET A 197 15.74 12.53 -7.96
CA MET A 197 16.89 13.14 -8.66
C MET A 197 16.74 14.65 -8.86
N GLY A 198 15.58 15.22 -8.54
CA GLY A 198 15.31 16.66 -8.69
C GLY A 198 15.44 17.18 -10.12
N ARG A 199 15.21 16.31 -11.13
CA ARG A 199 15.30 16.68 -12.54
C ARG A 199 13.96 17.16 -13.07
N GLU A 200 13.98 18.25 -13.82
CA GLU A 200 12.82 18.72 -14.57
C GLU A 200 12.58 17.82 -15.78
N LEU A 201 11.34 17.35 -15.95
CA LEU A 201 10.91 16.55 -17.07
C LEU A 201 9.71 17.22 -17.76
N GLY A 202 9.96 18.37 -18.39
CA GLY A 202 8.90 19.20 -18.95
C GLY A 202 7.88 19.61 -17.87
N PRO A 203 6.56 19.48 -18.11
CA PRO A 203 5.54 19.82 -17.12
C PRO A 203 5.32 18.71 -16.07
N MET A 204 6.01 17.56 -16.17
CA MET A 204 5.77 16.42 -15.30
C MET A 204 6.24 16.70 -13.88
N ARG A 205 5.39 16.38 -12.92
CA ARG A 205 5.61 16.48 -11.47
C ARG A 205 5.59 15.08 -10.83
N PRO A 206 6.16 14.90 -9.63
CA PRO A 206 6.18 13.61 -8.94
C PRO A 206 4.84 12.87 -8.88
N TRP A 207 3.74 13.59 -8.65
CA TRP A 207 2.41 12.96 -8.57
C TRP A 207 1.93 12.36 -9.89
N HIS A 208 2.40 12.85 -11.04
CA HIS A 208 2.08 12.22 -12.32
C HIS A 208 2.67 10.81 -12.39
N GLY A 209 3.90 10.63 -11.88
CA GLY A 209 4.48 9.29 -11.72
C GLY A 209 3.65 8.41 -10.78
N GLY A 210 3.14 9.00 -9.69
CA GLY A 210 2.20 8.35 -8.78
C GLY A 210 0.90 7.89 -9.45
N ALA A 211 0.27 8.78 -10.21
CA ALA A 211 -0.96 8.49 -10.94
C ALA A 211 -0.75 7.39 -11.99
N MET A 212 0.38 7.39 -12.71
CA MET A 212 0.70 6.35 -13.69
C MET A 212 0.91 4.99 -13.03
N ALA A 213 1.63 4.93 -11.89
CA ALA A 213 1.77 3.69 -11.12
C ALA A 213 0.42 3.18 -10.59
N ALA A 214 -0.44 4.09 -10.13
CA ALA A 214 -1.79 3.75 -9.70
C ALA A 214 -2.68 3.22 -10.84
N VAL A 215 -2.58 3.80 -12.04
CA VAL A 215 -3.28 3.30 -13.25
C VAL A 215 -2.82 1.89 -13.59
N ALA A 216 -1.53 1.57 -13.44
CA ALA A 216 -1.05 0.20 -13.66
C ALA A 216 -1.70 -0.79 -12.69
N LEU A 217 -1.89 -0.44 -11.41
CA LEU A 217 -2.60 -1.28 -10.45
C LEU A 217 -4.09 -1.44 -10.79
N LEU A 218 -4.74 -0.38 -11.26
CA LEU A 218 -6.14 -0.46 -11.71
C LEU A 218 -6.30 -1.36 -12.94
N ILE A 219 -5.35 -1.32 -13.87
CA ILE A 219 -5.33 -2.22 -15.02
C ILE A 219 -5.13 -3.66 -14.57
N ALA A 220 -4.21 -3.91 -13.64
CA ALA A 220 -4.02 -5.23 -13.08
C ALA A 220 -5.30 -5.74 -12.40
N GLN A 221 -5.93 -4.93 -11.55
CA GLN A 221 -7.19 -5.31 -10.90
C GLN A 221 -8.32 -5.57 -11.90
N TYR A 222 -8.39 -4.78 -12.98
CA TYR A 222 -9.35 -5.02 -14.05
C TYR A 222 -9.18 -6.42 -14.66
N LEU A 223 -7.93 -6.82 -14.97
CA LEU A 223 -7.64 -8.14 -15.52
C LEU A 223 -7.98 -9.24 -14.51
N TRP A 224 -7.68 -9.03 -13.24
CA TRP A 224 -8.07 -9.92 -12.15
C TRP A 224 -9.59 -10.12 -12.05
N MET A 225 -10.41 -9.21 -12.56
CA MET A 225 -11.86 -9.35 -12.53
C MET A 225 -12.47 -9.90 -13.83
N THR A 226 -11.78 -9.77 -14.97
CA THR A 226 -12.39 -10.05 -16.28
C THR A 226 -11.75 -11.20 -17.04
N ALA A 227 -10.50 -11.53 -16.74
CA ALA A 227 -9.76 -12.57 -17.45
C ALA A 227 -10.28 -13.98 -17.15
N GLU A 228 -10.02 -14.91 -18.06
CA GLU A 228 -10.41 -16.31 -17.89
C GLU A 228 -9.67 -16.93 -16.70
N GLY A 229 -10.40 -17.67 -15.85
CA GLY A 229 -9.82 -18.32 -14.67
C GLY A 229 -9.62 -17.40 -13.46
N ALA A 230 -10.00 -16.13 -13.56
CA ALA A 230 -10.06 -15.22 -12.42
C ALA A 230 -11.06 -15.68 -11.33
N PRO A 231 -10.72 -15.49 -10.04
CA PRO A 231 -11.63 -15.80 -8.95
C PRO A 231 -12.83 -14.85 -8.95
N GLY A 232 -13.94 -15.28 -8.36
CA GLY A 232 -15.26 -14.64 -8.45
C GLY A 232 -15.38 -13.24 -7.81
N GLU A 233 -16.13 -13.11 -6.72
CA GLU A 233 -16.43 -11.81 -6.13
C GLU A 233 -15.19 -11.22 -5.42
N GLN A 234 -14.61 -10.15 -5.99
CA GLN A 234 -13.38 -9.49 -5.50
C GLN A 234 -13.64 -8.08 -4.93
N THR A 235 -14.76 -7.92 -4.21
CA THR A 235 -15.19 -6.60 -3.73
C THR A 235 -14.20 -6.00 -2.71
N SER A 236 -13.63 -6.84 -1.84
CA SER A 236 -12.62 -6.44 -0.86
C SER A 236 -11.31 -6.01 -1.54
N ASP A 237 -10.88 -6.73 -2.58
CA ASP A 237 -9.69 -6.41 -3.38
C ASP A 237 -9.82 -5.08 -4.12
N LEU A 238 -11.00 -4.79 -4.67
CA LEU A 238 -11.29 -3.48 -5.27
C LEU A 238 -11.10 -2.35 -4.25
N PHE A 239 -11.58 -2.54 -3.02
CA PHE A 239 -11.40 -1.53 -1.97
C PHE A 239 -9.92 -1.38 -1.58
N MET A 240 -9.17 -2.49 -1.52
CA MET A 240 -7.72 -2.48 -1.30
C MET A 240 -6.99 -1.68 -2.38
N ILE A 241 -7.30 -1.94 -3.65
CA ILE A 241 -6.67 -1.25 -4.78
C ILE A 241 -6.99 0.24 -4.77
N ILE A 242 -8.22 0.64 -4.46
CA ILE A 242 -8.57 2.07 -4.31
C ILE A 242 -7.74 2.72 -3.21
N CYS A 243 -7.50 2.02 -2.10
CA CYS A 243 -6.64 2.52 -1.03
C CYS A 243 -5.19 2.65 -1.49
N PHE A 244 -4.65 1.68 -2.23
CA PHE A 244 -3.31 1.77 -2.80
C PHE A 244 -3.16 2.87 -3.86
N VAL A 245 -4.19 3.11 -4.68
CA VAL A 245 -4.25 4.25 -5.60
C VAL A 245 -4.12 5.56 -4.84
N GLY A 246 -4.84 5.70 -3.72
CA GLY A 246 -4.74 6.84 -2.82
C GLY A 246 -3.33 7.01 -2.25
N ILE A 247 -2.74 5.94 -1.74
CA ILE A 247 -1.36 5.96 -1.20
C ILE A 247 -0.34 6.35 -2.27
N LEU A 248 -0.38 5.70 -3.44
CA LEU A 248 0.60 5.93 -4.51
C LEU A 248 0.49 7.32 -5.12
N THR A 249 -0.71 7.89 -5.22
CA THR A 249 -0.94 9.18 -5.89
C THR A 249 -0.86 10.35 -4.91
N LEU A 250 -1.49 10.25 -3.75
CA LEU A 250 -1.58 11.37 -2.80
C LEU A 250 -0.26 11.59 -2.05
N THR A 251 0.51 10.53 -1.80
CA THR A 251 1.84 10.64 -1.18
C THR A 251 2.76 11.62 -1.94
N PRO A 252 3.03 11.44 -3.25
CA PRO A 252 3.81 12.40 -4.02
C PRO A 252 3.15 13.78 -4.10
N CYS A 253 1.83 13.83 -4.27
CA CYS A 253 1.08 15.08 -4.37
C CYS A 253 1.33 15.96 -3.13
N ILE A 254 1.14 15.41 -1.94
CA ILE A 254 1.30 16.15 -0.69
C ILE A 254 2.77 16.49 -0.42
N ALA A 255 3.67 15.51 -0.62
CA ALA A 255 5.07 15.66 -0.24
C ALA A 255 5.86 16.64 -1.10
N TYR A 256 5.51 16.77 -2.40
CA TYR A 256 6.30 17.52 -3.37
C TYR A 256 5.55 18.70 -4.02
N GLU A 257 4.23 18.86 -3.81
CA GLU A 257 3.51 20.07 -4.23
C GLU A 257 3.15 21.00 -3.06
N GLY A 258 3.14 20.51 -1.82
CA GLY A 258 2.73 21.28 -0.63
C GLY A 258 3.59 22.51 -0.29
N SER A 259 4.69 22.76 -1.01
CA SER A 259 5.57 23.92 -0.81
C SER A 259 5.24 25.14 -1.69
N SER A 260 4.20 25.07 -2.55
CA SER A 260 3.81 26.22 -3.39
C SER A 260 2.80 27.19 -2.75
N ASP A 261 2.17 26.83 -1.63
CA ASP A 261 1.29 27.76 -0.88
C ASP A 261 2.08 28.45 0.24
N SER A 262 2.95 29.38 -0.15
CA SER A 262 3.54 30.37 0.77
C SER A 262 2.53 31.47 1.16
N SER A 263 1.25 31.12 1.35
CA SER A 263 0.19 32.06 1.76
C SER A 263 -0.46 31.75 3.10
N GLU A 264 0.04 30.76 3.86
CA GLU A 264 -0.38 30.53 5.25
C GLU A 264 0.62 31.11 6.29
N SER A 265 1.25 32.23 5.95
CA SER A 265 1.99 33.05 6.91
C SER A 265 1.70 34.54 6.71
N GLU A 266 0.51 34.95 7.17
CA GLU A 266 0.24 36.29 7.72
C GLU A 266 -0.68 36.16 8.95
#